data_AF-A0A7X6NIN1-F1
#
_entry.id   AF-A0A7X6NIN1-F1
#
_cell.length_a   1.000
_cell.length_b   1.000
_cell.length_c   1.000
_cell.angle_alpha   90.00
_cell.angle_beta   90.00
_cell.angle_gamma   90.00
#
_symmetry.space_group_name_H-M   'P 1'
#
loop_
_entity.id
_entity.type
_entity.pdbx_description
1 polymer ?
#
loop_
_entity_poly.entity_id
_entity_poly.type
_entity_poly.pdbx_seq_one_letter_code
_entity_poly.pdbx_strand_id
1 'polypeptide(L)' 'IVKSVTFKGVHYEMDIVANNFEFLVHSTDMAPVGTTVGLTLTPDDIHIMEKGE' A
#
# COMPACT_ATOMS: atom_id res chain seq x y z
N ILE A 1 -5.52 0.19 7.85
CA ILE A 1 -5.26 -1.07 8.61
C ILE A 1 -4.81 -2.14 7.62
N VAL A 2 -3.73 -2.87 7.93
CA VAL A 2 -3.23 -3.98 7.10
C VAL A 2 -4.23 -5.14 7.12
N LYS A 3 -4.62 -5.62 5.94
CA LYS A 3 -5.56 -6.74 5.75
C LYS A 3 -4.85 -8.03 5.34
N SER A 4 -3.84 -7.94 4.49
CA SER A 4 -3.06 -9.09 4.02
C SER A 4 -1.58 -8.70 3.92
N VAL A 5 -0.70 -9.71 3.98
CA VAL A 5 0.74 -9.56 3.76
C VAL A 5 1.22 -10.76 2.97
N THR A 6 1.87 -10.53 1.83
CA THR A 6 2.44 -11.57 0.98
C THR A 6 3.91 -11.29 0.73
N PHE A 7 4.80 -12.25 1.01
CA PHE A 7 6.22 -12.13 0.70
C PHE A 7 6.48 -12.52 -0.76
N LYS A 8 7.14 -11.63 -1.51
CA LYS A 8 7.48 -11.79 -2.93
C LYS A 8 8.92 -12.24 -3.19
N GLY A 9 9.64 -12.65 -2.15
CA GLY A 9 11.04 -13.06 -2.25
C GLY A 9 12.04 -11.96 -1.90
N VAL A 10 11.80 -10.71 -2.32
CA VAL A 10 12.67 -9.56 -1.98
C VAL A 10 11.96 -8.41 -1.27
N HIS A 11 10.64 -8.38 -1.30
CA HIS A 11 9.81 -7.38 -0.62
C HIS A 11 8.45 -8.00 -0.26
N TYR A 12 7.63 -7.24 0.46
CA TYR A 12 6.27 -7.60 0.83
C TYR A 12 5.28 -6.78 0.01
N GLU A 13 4.22 -7.44 -0.44
CA GLU A 13 2.97 -6.78 -0.83
C GLU A 13 2.03 -6.77 0.37
N MET A 14 1.47 -5.61 0.69
CA MET A 14 0.54 -5.43 1.79
C MET A 14 -0.73 -4.75 1.29
N ASP A 15 -1.86 -5.42 1.49
CA ASP A 15 -3.17 -4.80 1.24
C ASP A 15 -3.59 -3.98 2.46
N ILE A 16 -3.81 -2.69 2.26
CA ILE A 16 -4.16 -1.76 3.32
C ILE A 16 -5.48 -1.09 3.00
N VAL A 17 -6.43 -1.16 3.95
CA VAL A 17 -7.71 -0.45 3.86
C VAL A 17 -7.65 0.85 4.66
N ALA A 18 -7.96 1.96 4.01
CA ALA A 18 -8.10 3.28 4.62
C ALA A 18 -9.13 4.12 3.88
N ASN A 19 -10.02 4.83 4.60
CA ASN A 19 -11.00 5.76 4.03
C ASN A 19 -11.82 5.20 2.85
N ASN A 20 -12.27 3.94 2.95
CA ASN A 20 -12.99 3.21 1.89
C ASN A 20 -12.19 2.92 0.60
N PHE A 21 -10.87 3.15 0.62
CA PHE A 21 -9.96 2.75 -0.45
C PHE A 21 -9.11 1.56 -0.02
N GLU A 22 -8.73 0.76 -1.01
CA GLU A 22 -7.75 -0.31 -0.90
C GLU A 22 -6.45 0.16 -1.54
N PHE A 23 -5.36 0.06 -0.79
CA PHE A 23 -4.01 0.40 -1.22
C PHE A 23 -3.18 -0.87 -1.26
N LEU A 24 -2.56 -1.13 -2.41
CA LEU A 24 -1.51 -2.13 -2.54
C LEU A 24 -0.17 -1.44 -2.28
N VAL A 25 0.51 -1.82 -1.19
CA VAL A 25 1.79 -1.21 -0.79
C VAL A 25 2.92 -2.21 -0.93
N HIS A 26 3.98 -1.80 -1.61
CA HIS A 26 5.22 -2.57 -1.76
C HIS A 26 6.28 -2.01 -0.81
N SER A 27 6.84 -2.85 0.06
CA SER A 27 7.87 -2.44 1.02
C SER A 27 8.78 -3.60 1.40
N THR A 28 10.04 -3.31 1.72
CA THR A 28 10.94 -4.29 2.35
C THR A 28 10.71 -4.40 3.85
N ASP A 29 10.12 -3.38 4.46
CA ASP A 29 9.69 -3.37 5.86
C ASP A 29 8.24 -3.86 5.97
N MET A 30 8.00 -4.85 6.83
CA MET A 30 6.73 -5.57 6.93
C MET A 30 5.94 -5.09 8.14
N ALA A 31 4.67 -4.76 7.92
CA ALA A 31 3.71 -4.50 8.99
C ALA A 31 2.72 -5.67 9.10
N PRO A 32 2.49 -6.24 10.31
CA PRO A 32 1.61 -7.40 10.46
C PRO A 32 0.14 -7.05 10.25
N VAL A 33 -0.67 -8.06 9.87
CA VAL A 33 -2.13 -7.92 9.70
C VAL A 33 -2.78 -7.36 10.97
N GLY A 34 -3.73 -6.45 10.81
CA GLY A 34 -4.39 -5.75 11.91
C GLY A 34 -3.68 -4.48 12.38
N THR A 35 -2.46 -4.23 11.90
CA THR A 35 -1.69 -3.03 12.28
C THR A 35 -2.23 -1.78 11.60
N THR A 36 -2.22 -0.67 12.34
CA THR A 36 -2.46 0.67 11.77
C THR A 36 -1.14 1.23 11.28
N VAL A 37 -1.10 1.64 10.02
CA VAL A 37 0.07 2.19 9.34
C VAL A 37 -0.29 3.55 8.73
N GLY A 38 0.71 4.39 8.51
CA GLY A 38 0.58 5.67 7.81
C GLY A 38 1.20 5.63 6.42
N LEU A 39 0.67 6.45 5.52
CA LEU A 39 1.23 6.72 4.20
C LEU A 39 1.71 8.17 4.19
N THR A 40 2.98 8.40 3.87
CA THR A 40 3.53 9.74 3.64
C THR A 40 3.78 9.87 2.15
N LEU A 41 3.22 10.91 1.52
CA LEU A 41 3.34 11.17 0.10
C LEU A 41 3.79 12.62 -0.10
N THR A 42 4.73 12.81 -1.00
CA THR A 42 5.13 14.11 -1.54
C THR A 42 4.48 14.31 -2.92
N PRO A 43 4.43 15.55 -3.46
CA PRO A 43 3.89 15.79 -4.80
C PRO A 43 4.53 14.92 -5.89
N ASP A 44 5.82 14.60 -5.76
CA ASP A 44 6.56 13.79 -6.74
C ASP A 44 6.17 12.30 -6.72
N ASP A 45 5.51 11.83 -5.65
CA ASP A 45 5.02 10.45 -5.53
C ASP A 45 3.67 10.23 -6.23
N ILE A 46 2.99 11.29 -6.67
CA ILE A 46 1.63 11.25 -7.21
C ILE A 46 1.69 11.25 -8.74
N HIS A 47 1.22 10.15 -9.34
CA HIS A 47 0.99 10.07 -10.78
C HIS A 47 -0.51 10.08 -11.08
N ILE A 48 -0.97 11.07 -11.85
CA ILE A 48 -2.37 11.16 -12.30
C ILE A 48 -2.47 10.52 -13.69
N MET A 49 -3.18 9.39 -13.79
CA MET A 49 -3.46 8.73 -15.07
C MET A 49 -4.76 9.23 -15.68
N GLU A 50 -4.81 9.34 -17.00
CA GLU A 50 -6.07 9.54 -17.73
C GLU A 50 -6.96 8.31 -17.57
N LYS A 51 -8.28 8.52 -17.53
CA LYS A 51 -9.22 7.40 -17.61
C LYS A 51 -9.08 6.76 -19.00
N GLY A 52 -8.80 5.46 -19.04
CA GLY A 52 -8.86 4.70 -20.29
C GLY A 52 -10.27 4.79 -20.90
N GLU A 53 -10.33 4.80 -22.24
CA GLU A 53 -11.59 4.68 -22.99
C GLU A 53 -12.33 3.37 -22.69
#